data_AF-A0A8C1P3I3-F1
#
_entry.id   AF-A0A8C1P3I3-F1
#
_cell.length_a   1.000
_cell.length_b   1.000
_cell.length_c   1.000
_cell.angle_alpha   90.00
_cell.angle_beta   90.00
_cell.angle_gamma   90.00
#
_symmetry.space_group_name_H-M   'P 1'
#
loop_
_entity.id
_entity.type
_entity.pdbx_description
1 polymer ?
#
loop_
_entity_poly.entity_id
_entity_poly.type
_entity_poly.pdbx_seq_one_letter_code
_entity_poly.pdbx_strand_id
1 'polypeptide(L)'
;MTELSGSRPVVVLESDVDAAEWNLEVERVLPQLKVTIRTDNKDWRIHLDQMHTSRRHHHILARRCLFKLREDISKTLEKVSSCEKYLTTQLEHHISEYRQAQAQLNKEKELYQQASGSVTERSRILAEVSLKTLKIQTGNGRERQQHV
;
A
#
# COMPACT_ATOMS: atom_id res chain seq x y z
N MET A 1 100.26 -14.80 64.58
CA MET A 1 99.96 -13.37 64.35
C MET A 1 100.29 -13.13 62.88
N THR A 2 99.36 -13.04 61.95
CA THR A 2 97.96 -12.64 62.04
C THR A 2 97.24 -13.20 60.80
N GLU A 3 96.00 -13.61 61.02
CA GLU A 3 95.04 -13.99 59.99
C GLU A 3 94.78 -12.83 59.02
N LEU A 4 94.45 -13.13 57.76
CA LEU A 4 93.53 -12.29 57.01
C LEU A 4 92.52 -13.18 56.28
N SER A 5 91.36 -13.25 56.94
CA SER A 5 90.09 -13.76 56.47
C SER A 5 89.66 -13.15 55.15
N GLY A 6 88.76 -13.89 54.50
CA GLY A 6 88.30 -13.63 53.14
C GLY A 6 87.52 -12.34 52.96
N SER A 7 87.40 -11.98 51.69
CA SER A 7 86.11 -11.66 51.08
C SER A 7 86.35 -11.66 49.58
N ARG A 8 85.84 -12.67 48.86
CA ARG A 8 85.75 -12.58 47.41
C ARG A 8 84.62 -11.58 47.17
N PRO A 9 84.86 -10.36 46.66
CA PRO A 9 83.75 -9.46 46.43
C PRO A 9 82.89 -10.11 45.36
N VAL A 10 81.63 -10.36 45.69
CA VAL A 10 80.58 -10.50 44.70
C VAL A 10 80.60 -9.19 43.94
N VAL A 11 81.22 -9.19 42.77
CA VAL A 11 81.22 -8.05 41.85
C VAL A 11 79.78 -7.94 41.38
N VAL A 12 78.97 -7.19 42.13
CA VAL A 12 77.78 -6.57 41.59
C VAL A 12 78.27 -5.80 40.38
N LEU A 13 77.73 -6.14 39.21
CA LEU A 13 77.96 -5.40 37.97
C LEU A 13 77.38 -4.00 38.18
N GLU A 14 78.17 -3.13 38.81
CA GLU A 14 77.86 -1.72 38.93
C GLU A 14 78.06 -1.13 37.54
N SER A 15 76.97 -0.61 36.99
CA SER A 15 76.96 0.00 35.68
C SER A 15 77.83 1.26 35.74
N ASP A 16 79.06 1.16 35.24
CA ASP A 16 80.04 2.26 35.11
C ASP A 16 79.65 3.27 34.00
N VAL A 17 78.34 3.34 33.69
CA VAL A 17 77.80 4.18 32.63
C VAL A 17 77.43 5.52 33.25
N ASP A 18 78.13 6.57 32.81
CA ASP A 18 77.85 7.94 33.20
C ASP A 18 76.42 8.34 32.80
N ALA A 19 75.68 8.94 33.74
CA ALA A 19 74.29 9.34 33.51
C ALA A 19 74.17 10.39 32.39
N ALA A 20 75.19 11.23 32.20
CA ALA A 20 75.21 12.19 31.10
C ALA A 20 75.41 11.49 29.75
N GLU A 21 76.30 10.50 29.67
CA GLU A 21 76.52 9.67 28.48
C GLU A 21 75.27 8.86 28.12
N TRP A 22 74.60 8.26 29.12
CA TRP A 22 73.33 7.56 28.92
C TRP A 22 72.23 8.46 28.37
N ASN A 23 72.06 9.67 28.92
CA ASN A 23 71.07 10.62 28.43
C ASN A 23 71.35 11.07 26.99
N LEU A 24 72.61 11.29 26.63
CA LEU A 24 72.99 11.58 25.24
C LEU A 24 72.64 10.43 24.30
N GLU A 25 72.85 9.19 24.73
CA GLU A 25 72.49 8.01 23.94
C GLU A 25 70.97 7.85 23.80
N VAL A 26 70.21 8.14 24.85
CA VAL A 26 68.74 8.17 24.81
C VAL A 26 68.24 9.23 23.84
N GLU A 27 68.77 10.46 23.89
CA GLU A 27 68.44 11.54 22.95
C GLU A 27 68.84 11.19 21.51
N ARG A 28 69.94 10.45 21.32
CA ARG A 28 70.40 9.97 20.01
C ARG A 28 69.46 8.91 19.42
N VAL A 29 68.92 8.02 20.27
CA VAL A 29 68.09 6.88 19.85
C VAL A 29 66.60 7.22 19.79
N LEU A 30 66.11 8.19 20.58
CA LEU A 30 64.72 8.65 20.60
C LEU A 30 64.14 8.96 19.19
N PRO A 31 64.84 9.69 18.30
CA PRO A 31 64.37 9.94 16.93
C PRO A 31 64.23 8.66 16.10
N GLN A 32 65.06 7.65 16.36
CA GLN A 32 65.06 6.37 15.64
C GLN A 32 63.90 5.46 16.10
N LEU A 33 63.43 5.65 17.33
CA LEU A 33 62.26 4.96 17.90
C LEU A 33 60.93 5.63 17.53
N LYS A 34 60.96 6.86 17.01
CA LYS A 34 59.76 7.60 16.61
C LYS A 34 59.15 7.00 15.34
N VAL A 35 58.28 6.03 15.51
CA VAL A 35 57.48 5.47 14.42
C VAL A 35 56.45 6.52 13.97
N THR A 36 56.78 7.24 12.91
CA THR A 36 55.84 8.16 12.26
C THR A 36 55.02 7.36 11.25
N ILE A 37 53.83 6.92 11.64
CA ILE A 37 52.90 6.26 10.71
C ILE A 37 52.44 7.33 9.71
N ARG A 38 53.00 7.31 8.50
CA ARG A 38 52.52 8.17 7.41
C ARG A 38 51.15 7.66 6.99
N THR A 39 50.17 8.55 6.92
CA THR A 39 48.82 8.28 6.42
C THR A 39 48.92 7.90 4.94
N ASP A 40 49.22 6.64 4.66
CA ASP A 40 49.29 6.09 3.31
C ASP A 40 47.91 5.58 2.91
N ASN A 41 47.53 5.73 1.64
CA ASN A 41 46.28 5.18 1.08
C ASN A 41 46.29 3.64 1.05
N LYS A 42 47.35 3.00 1.55
CA LYS A 42 47.46 1.56 1.85
C LYS A 42 47.16 1.22 3.32
N ASP A 43 46.89 2.21 4.17
CA ASP A 43 46.47 1.98 5.55
C ASP A 43 45.04 1.45 5.59
N TRP A 44 44.89 0.19 6.00
CA TRP A 44 43.61 -0.49 6.12
C TRP A 44 42.62 0.26 7.03
N ARG A 45 43.10 1.11 7.96
CA ARG A 45 42.24 1.94 8.81
C ARG A 45 41.47 2.98 8.01
N ILE A 46 42.11 3.58 7.01
CA ILE A 46 41.47 4.54 6.10
C ILE A 46 40.45 3.81 5.23
N HIS A 47 40.79 2.63 4.71
CA HIS A 47 39.84 1.80 3.95
C HIS A 47 38.63 1.38 4.79
N LEU A 48 38.84 0.99 6.04
CA LEU A 48 37.77 0.62 6.96
C LEU A 48 36.84 1.81 7.26
N ASP A 49 37.40 3.00 7.51
CA ASP A 49 36.62 4.21 7.73
C ASP A 49 35.84 4.63 6.47
N GLN A 50 36.47 4.53 5.29
CA GLN A 50 35.81 4.73 4.00
C GLN A 50 34.66 3.73 3.78
N MET A 51 34.84 2.45 4.13
CA MET A 51 33.79 1.45 4.06
C MET A 51 32.62 1.77 5.00
N HIS A 52 32.89 2.19 6.24
CA HIS A 52 31.85 2.61 7.17
C HIS A 52 31.08 3.82 6.66
N THR A 53 31.81 4.81 6.13
CA THR A 53 31.23 6.01 5.54
C THR A 53 30.40 5.69 4.30
N SER A 54 30.90 4.86 3.39
CA SER A 54 30.17 4.40 2.20
C SER A 54 28.90 3.63 2.58
N ARG A 55 29.00 2.69 3.54
CA ARG A 55 27.85 1.95 4.07
C ARG A 55 26.78 2.88 4.65
N ARG A 56 27.20 3.89 5.43
CA ARG A 56 26.28 4.89 5.98
C ARG A 56 25.62 5.70 4.88
N HIS A 57 26.37 6.14 3.87
CA HIS A 57 25.83 6.87 2.72
C HIS A 57 24.81 6.03 1.95
N HIS A 58 25.14 4.78 1.61
CA HIS A 58 24.19 3.88 0.93
C HIS A 58 22.92 3.67 1.76
N HIS A 59 23.04 3.48 3.07
CA HIS A 59 21.88 3.36 3.95
C HIS A 59 21.00 4.63 3.96
N ILE A 60 21.60 5.82 4.01
CA ILE A 60 20.86 7.10 3.96
C ILE A 60 20.15 7.26 2.61
N LEU A 61 20.82 6.95 1.50
CA LEU A 61 20.25 7.03 0.17
C LEU A 61 19.09 6.05 0.01
N ALA A 62 19.27 4.78 0.39
CA ALA A 62 18.21 3.77 0.34
C ALA A 62 17.00 4.20 1.18
N ARG A 63 17.22 4.68 2.41
CA ARG A 63 16.16 5.17 3.28
C ARG A 63 15.41 6.36 2.67
N ARG A 64 16.12 7.29 2.04
CA ARG A 64 15.50 8.43 1.32
C ARG A 64 14.67 7.97 0.14
N CYS A 65 15.19 7.06 -0.68
CA CYS A 65 14.45 6.48 -1.82
C CYS A 65 13.18 5.76 -1.36
N LEU A 66 13.27 4.94 -0.30
CA LEU A 66 12.13 4.25 0.26
C LEU A 66 11.09 5.21 0.86
N PHE A 67 11.54 6.29 1.51
CA PHE A 67 10.63 7.30 2.06
C PHE A 67 9.87 8.02 0.94
N LYS A 68 10.57 8.43 -0.12
CA LYS A 68 9.94 9.06 -1.28
C LYS A 68 8.97 8.11 -1.97
N LEU A 69 9.38 6.86 -2.19
CA LEU A 69 8.51 5.84 -2.79
C LEU A 69 7.24 5.62 -1.96
N ARG A 70 7.37 5.53 -0.63
CA ARG A 70 6.23 5.43 0.27
C ARG A 70 5.30 6.63 0.11
N GLU A 71 5.84 7.85 0.10
CA GLU A 71 5.05 9.07 -0.05
C GLU A 71 4.31 9.11 -1.39
N ASP A 72 4.99 8.75 -2.48
CA ASP A 72 4.41 8.70 -3.83
C ASP A 72 3.29 7.64 -3.92
N ILE A 73 3.48 6.48 -3.30
CA ILE A 73 2.44 5.43 -3.18
C ILE A 73 1.26 5.95 -2.37
N SER A 74 1.49 6.58 -1.21
CA SER A 74 0.42 7.13 -0.37
C SER A 74 -0.41 8.18 -1.11
N LYS A 75 0.23 9.13 -1.80
CA LYS A 75 -0.46 10.12 -2.63
C LYS A 75 -1.27 9.49 -3.76
N THR A 76 -0.73 8.43 -4.37
CA THR A 76 -1.45 7.70 -5.43
C THR A 76 -2.67 6.98 -4.87
N LEU A 77 -2.55 6.33 -3.71
CA LEU A 77 -3.68 5.68 -3.04
C LEU A 77 -4.77 6.66 -2.63
N GLU A 78 -4.41 7.85 -2.13
CA GLU A 78 -5.38 8.91 -1.83
C GLU A 78 -6.16 9.37 -3.06
N LYS A 79 -5.47 9.52 -4.21
CA LYS A 79 -6.10 9.85 -5.50
C LYS A 79 -7.05 8.75 -5.96
N VAL A 80 -6.63 7.48 -5.90
CA VAL A 80 -7.47 6.32 -6.24
C VAL A 80 -8.71 6.30 -5.35
N SER A 81 -8.52 6.40 -4.03
CA SER A 81 -9.62 6.41 -3.06
C SER A 81 -10.61 7.56 -3.29
N SER A 82 -10.12 8.74 -3.68
CA SER A 82 -10.96 9.89 -4.01
C SER A 82 -11.75 9.67 -5.30
N CYS A 83 -11.12 9.07 -6.32
CA CYS A 83 -11.78 8.70 -7.56
C CYS A 83 -12.87 7.65 -7.34
N GLU A 84 -12.58 6.62 -6.53
CA GLU A 84 -13.54 5.58 -6.16
C GLU A 84 -14.76 6.15 -5.45
N LYS A 85 -14.55 7.03 -4.47
CA LYS A 85 -15.64 7.73 -3.78
C LYS A 85 -16.47 8.55 -4.75
N TYR A 86 -15.81 9.33 -5.62
CA TYR A 86 -16.50 10.13 -6.62
C TYR A 86 -17.35 9.27 -7.58
N LEU A 87 -16.77 8.20 -8.13
CA LEU A 87 -17.50 7.26 -9.00
C LEU A 87 -18.66 6.59 -8.28
N THR A 88 -18.46 6.19 -7.03
CA THR A 88 -19.51 5.57 -6.21
C THR A 88 -20.70 6.53 -6.05
N THR A 89 -20.45 7.79 -5.67
CA THR A 89 -21.51 8.79 -5.54
C THR A 89 -22.24 9.04 -6.86
N GLN A 90 -21.51 9.10 -7.99
CA GLN A 90 -22.13 9.29 -9.30
C GLN A 90 -23.00 8.09 -9.71
N LEU A 91 -22.54 6.87 -9.43
CA LEU A 91 -23.28 5.64 -9.75
C LEU A 91 -24.50 5.43 -8.85
N GLU A 92 -24.41 5.79 -7.56
CA GLU A 92 -25.54 5.71 -6.62
C GLU A 92 -26.76 6.49 -7.13
N HIS A 93 -26.53 7.69 -7.67
CA HIS A 93 -27.59 8.50 -8.26
C HIS A 93 -28.25 7.79 -9.44
N HIS A 94 -27.46 7.32 -10.43
CA HIS A 94 -27.99 6.63 -11.60
C HIS A 94 -28.69 5.30 -11.26
N ILE A 95 -28.18 4.56 -10.27
CA ILE A 95 -28.83 3.34 -9.77
C ILE A 95 -30.19 3.69 -9.16
N SER A 96 -30.30 4.80 -8.42
CA SER A 96 -31.57 5.27 -7.87
C SER A 96 -32.56 5.65 -8.97
N GLU A 97 -32.13 6.42 -9.97
CA GLU A 97 -32.97 6.79 -11.12
C GLU A 97 -33.46 5.55 -11.89
N TYR A 98 -32.57 4.61 -12.17
CA TYR A 98 -32.92 3.35 -12.82
C TYR A 98 -33.96 2.55 -12.02
N ARG A 99 -33.79 2.46 -10.70
CA ARG A 99 -34.76 1.79 -9.81
C ARG A 99 -36.13 2.47 -9.85
N GLN A 100 -36.17 3.80 -9.86
CA GLN A 100 -37.42 4.56 -9.95
C GLN A 100 -38.11 4.35 -11.30
N ALA A 101 -37.36 4.43 -12.41
CA ALA A 101 -37.89 4.17 -13.75
C ALA A 101 -38.43 2.74 -13.88
N GLN A 102 -37.71 1.75 -13.33
CA GLN A 102 -38.13 0.36 -13.35
C GLN A 102 -39.42 0.14 -12.53
N ALA A 103 -39.55 0.80 -11.38
CA ALA A 103 -40.76 0.75 -10.56
C ALA A 103 -41.97 1.35 -11.30
N GLN A 104 -41.77 2.48 -11.98
CA GLN A 104 -42.81 3.12 -12.79
C GLN A 104 -43.24 2.24 -13.96
N LEU A 105 -42.27 1.63 -14.67
CA LEU A 105 -42.55 0.70 -15.76
C LEU A 105 -43.36 -0.52 -15.28
N ASN A 106 -43.00 -1.09 -14.13
CA ASN A 106 -43.73 -2.23 -13.57
C ASN A 106 -45.17 -1.84 -13.21
N LYS A 107 -45.37 -0.67 -12.59
CA LYS A 107 -46.70 -0.12 -12.29
C LYS A 107 -47.56 0.05 -13.55
N GLU A 108 -46.99 0.62 -14.61
CA GLU A 108 -47.71 0.80 -15.88
C GLU A 108 -48.05 -0.55 -16.55
N LYS A 109 -47.15 -1.53 -16.48
CA LYS A 109 -47.42 -2.89 -16.98
C LYS A 109 -48.58 -3.56 -16.24
N GLU A 110 -48.63 -3.44 -14.91
CA GLU A 110 -49.73 -3.96 -14.11
C GLU A 110 -51.06 -3.29 -14.47
N LEU A 111 -51.07 -1.95 -14.57
CA LEU A 111 -52.26 -1.18 -14.98
C LEU A 111 -52.72 -1.57 -16.39
N TYR A 112 -51.79 -1.73 -17.33
CA TYR A 112 -52.10 -2.17 -18.69
C TYR A 112 -52.69 -3.59 -18.70
N GLN A 113 -52.08 -4.54 -17.97
CA GLN A 113 -52.61 -5.90 -17.86
C GLN A 113 -54.02 -5.92 -17.28
N GLN A 114 -54.27 -5.14 -16.22
CA GLN A 114 -55.58 -5.03 -15.60
C GLN A 114 -56.62 -4.41 -16.55
N ALA A 115 -56.26 -3.32 -17.23
CA ALA A 115 -57.12 -2.65 -18.20
C ALA A 115 -57.44 -3.57 -19.39
N SER A 116 -56.43 -4.26 -19.92
CA SER A 116 -56.60 -5.24 -20.99
C SER A 116 -57.55 -6.37 -20.58
N GLY A 117 -57.37 -6.94 -19.38
CA GLY A 117 -58.26 -7.98 -18.86
C GLY A 117 -59.71 -7.50 -18.72
N SER A 118 -59.91 -6.28 -18.23
CA SER A 118 -61.23 -5.62 -18.16
C SER A 118 -61.87 -5.44 -19.53
N VAL A 119 -61.10 -5.00 -20.53
CA VAL A 119 -61.59 -4.86 -21.91
C VAL A 119 -61.99 -6.21 -22.49
N THR A 120 -61.15 -7.24 -22.33
CA THR A 120 -61.46 -8.60 -22.79
C THR A 120 -62.76 -9.13 -22.17
N GLU A 121 -62.95 -8.94 -20.86
CA GLU A 121 -64.18 -9.37 -20.18
C GLU A 121 -65.41 -8.59 -20.66
N ARG A 122 -65.30 -7.26 -20.83
CA ARG A 122 -66.40 -6.44 -21.39
C ARG A 122 -66.75 -6.85 -22.82
N SER A 123 -65.76 -7.14 -23.67
CA SER A 123 -65.97 -7.66 -25.02
C SER A 123 -66.68 -9.01 -25.01
N ARG A 124 -66.33 -9.91 -24.07
CA ARG A 124 -67.00 -11.20 -23.88
C ARG A 124 -68.48 -11.01 -23.50
N ILE A 125 -68.76 -10.16 -22.51
CA ILE A 125 -70.13 -9.87 -22.07
C ILE A 125 -70.94 -9.24 -23.21
N LEU A 126 -70.36 -8.29 -23.96
CA LEU A 126 -71.03 -7.65 -25.10
C LEU A 126 -71.43 -8.68 -26.16
N ALA A 127 -70.52 -9.59 -26.52
CA ALA A 127 -70.82 -10.66 -27.47
C ALA A 127 -71.94 -11.58 -26.97
N GLU A 128 -71.94 -11.94 -25.69
CA GLU A 128 -72.98 -12.75 -25.07
C GLU A 128 -74.36 -12.07 -25.13
N VAL A 129 -74.43 -10.78 -24.80
CA VAL A 129 -75.67 -9.99 -24.86
C VAL A 129 -76.15 -9.85 -26.30
N SER A 130 -75.26 -9.54 -27.26
CA SER A 130 -75.61 -9.48 -28.69
C SER A 130 -76.21 -10.80 -29.18
N LEU A 131 -75.64 -11.95 -28.79
CA LEU A 131 -76.19 -13.26 -29.12
C LEU A 131 -77.58 -13.48 -28.52
N LYS A 132 -77.82 -13.08 -27.26
CA LYS A 132 -79.14 -13.16 -26.62
C LYS A 132 -80.17 -12.30 -27.35
N THR A 133 -79.82 -11.06 -27.71
CA THR A 133 -80.69 -10.15 -28.44
C THR A 133 -81.07 -10.69 -29.83
N LEU A 134 -80.09 -11.26 -30.56
CA LEU A 134 -80.35 -11.90 -31.85
C LEU A 134 -81.30 -13.11 -31.73
N LYS A 135 -81.16 -13.91 -30.68
CA LYS A 135 -82.09 -15.03 -30.40
C LYS A 135 -83.51 -14.54 -30.15
N ILE A 136 -83.68 -13.45 -29.39
CA ILE A 136 -85.00 -12.86 -29.11
C ILE A 136 -85.62 -12.31 -30.39
N GLN A 137 -84.87 -11.59 -31.23
CA GLN A 137 -85.37 -11.06 -32.50
C GLN A 137 -85.78 -12.16 -33.48
N THR A 138 -84.99 -13.24 -33.58
CA THR A 138 -85.34 -14.37 -34.45
C THR A 138 -86.52 -15.19 -33.92
N GLY A 139 -86.70 -15.29 -32.60
CA GLY A 139 -87.88 -15.91 -31.98
C GLY A 139 -89.16 -15.11 -32.21
N ASN A 140 -89.12 -13.80 -31.94
CA ASN A 140 -90.26 -12.89 -32.10
C ASN A 140 -90.67 -12.74 -33.59
N GLY A 141 -89.71 -12.82 -34.52
CA GLY A 141 -90.00 -12.88 -35.96
C GLY A 141 -90.75 -14.14 -36.39
N ARG A 142 -90.49 -15.30 -35.76
CA ARG A 142 -91.22 -16.56 -36.03
C ARG A 142 -92.63 -16.55 -35.46
N GLU A 143 -92.82 -16.00 -34.26
CA GLU A 143 -94.16 -15.86 -33.66
C GLU A 143 -95.06 -14.93 -34.47
N ARG A 144 -94.49 -13.85 -35.03
CA ARG A 144 -95.23 -12.95 -35.95
C ARG A 144 -95.60 -13.58 -37.29
N GLN A 145 -94.86 -14.59 -37.75
CA GLN A 145 -95.14 -15.32 -38.99
C GLN A 145 -96.16 -16.46 -38.81
N GLN A 146 -96.48 -16.85 -37.57
CA GLN A 146 -97.48 -17.89 -37.28
C GLN A 146 -98.91 -17.33 -37.07
N HIS A 147 -99.07 -16.01 -37.07
CA HIS A 147 -100.35 -15.32 -36.86
C HIS A 147 -100.88 -14.55 -38.09
N VAL A 148 -100.39 -14.90 -39.29
CA VAL A 148 -100.92 -14.45 -40.59
C VAL A 148 -101.40 -15.68 -41.35
#